data_AF-A0A022MP59-F1
#
_entry.id   AF-A0A022MP59-F1
#
_cell.length_a   1.000
_cell.length_b   1.000
_cell.length_c   1.000
_cell.angle_alpha   90.00
_cell.angle_beta   90.00
_cell.angle_gamma   90.00
#
_symmetry.space_group_name_H-M   'P 1'
#
loop_
_entity.id
_entity.type
_entity.pdbx_description
1 polymer ?
#
loop_
_entity_poly.entity_id
_entity_poly.type
_entity_poly.pdbx_seq_one_letter_code
_entity_poly.pdbx_strand_id
1 'polypeptide(L)' 'RWLHRRSLAAFGYGPKTLARVLRLQRALALARTGVPFAQTALRAGFADQAHLARDVRELAGMPLSELLGGRE' A
#
# COMPACT_ATOMS: atom_id res chain seq x y z
N ARG A 1 11.41 10.17 18.17
CA ARG A 1 10.28 11.00 18.64
C ARG A 1 9.97 12.18 17.70
N TRP A 2 10.96 12.89 17.14
CA TRP A 2 10.73 14.01 16.21
C TRP A 2 9.95 13.63 14.94
N LEU A 3 10.32 12.52 14.29
CA LEU A 3 9.60 12.02 13.11
C LEU A 3 8.12 11.75 13.41
N HIS A 4 7.82 11.15 14.55
CA HIS A 4 6.44 10.90 14.97
C HIS A 4 5.63 12.18 15.12
N ARG A 5 6.19 13.20 15.78
CA ARG A 5 5.53 14.52 15.90
C ARG A 5 5.31 15.19 14.55
N ARG A 6 6.29 15.12 13.63
CA ARG A 6 6.12 15.66 12.27
C ARG A 6 5.02 14.93 11.51
N SER A 7 5.00 13.59 11.58
CA SER A 7 3.99 12.81 10.87
C SER A 7 2.58 13.10 11.40
N LEU A 8 2.41 13.16 12.73
CA LEU A 8 1.13 13.54 13.32
C LEU A 8 0.70 14.94 12.90
N ALA A 9 1.61 15.92 12.97
CA ALA A 9 1.30 17.30 12.59
C ALA A 9 0.95 17.45 11.10
N ALA A 10 1.60 16.70 10.22
CA ALA A 10 1.41 16.81 8.78
C ALA A 10 0.27 15.94 8.22
N PHE A 11 0.03 14.76 8.80
CA PHE A 11 -0.85 13.75 8.20
C PHE A 11 -1.93 13.21 9.15
N GLY A 12 -1.88 13.55 10.45
CA GLY A 12 -2.80 13.02 11.46
C GLY A 12 -2.50 11.58 11.92
N TYR A 13 -1.45 10.94 11.39
CA TYR A 13 -1.03 9.59 11.79
C TYR A 13 0.49 9.44 11.92
N GLY A 14 0.92 8.39 12.60
CA GLY A 14 2.34 8.12 12.85
C GLY A 14 3.11 7.66 11.60
N PRO A 15 4.45 7.69 11.64
CA PRO A 15 5.32 7.37 10.51
C PRO A 15 5.18 5.93 10.02
N LYS A 16 4.74 5.00 10.89
CA LYS A 16 4.43 3.63 10.48
C LYS A 16 3.25 3.58 9.51
N THR A 17 2.17 4.31 9.79
CA THR A 17 1.01 4.43 8.88
C THR A 17 1.42 5.12 7.59
N LEU A 18 2.21 6.19 7.68
CA LEU A 18 2.75 6.87 6.49
C LEU A 18 3.54 5.90 5.59
N ALA A 19 4.43 5.09 6.18
CA ALA A 19 5.20 4.11 5.42
C ALA A 19 4.30 3.07 4.71
N ARG A 20 3.21 2.62 5.35
CA ARG A 20 2.23 1.72 4.73
C ARG A 20 1.51 2.39 3.56
N VAL A 21 1.07 3.64 3.72
CA VAL A 21 0.42 4.41 2.64
C VAL A 21 1.35 4.60 1.44
N LEU A 22 2.60 5.01 1.66
CA LEU A 22 3.59 5.18 0.59
C LEU A 22 3.89 3.86 -0.12
N ARG A 23 3.97 2.76 0.64
CA ARG A 23 4.14 1.41 0.08
C ARG A 23 2.97 1.01 -0.81
N LEU A 24 1.74 1.25 -0.34
CA LEU A 24 0.53 0.98 -1.09
C LEU A 24 0.47 1.82 -2.38
N GLN A 25 0.79 3.12 -2.32
CA GLN A 25 0.86 3.98 -3.51
C GLN A 25 1.81 3.42 -4.56
N ARG A 26 3.00 2.94 -4.16
CA ARG A 26 3.95 2.28 -5.05
C ARG A 26 3.39 0.99 -5.66
N ALA A 27 2.72 0.16 -4.86
CA ALA A 27 2.08 -1.06 -5.35
C ALA A 27 0.99 -0.75 -6.38
N LEU A 28 0.15 0.26 -6.14
CA LEU A 28 -0.89 0.69 -7.08
C LEU A 28 -0.31 1.19 -8.40
N ALA A 29 0.80 1.95 -8.36
CA ALA A 29 1.48 2.38 -9.57
C ALA A 29 1.96 1.19 -10.41
N LEU A 30 2.60 0.19 -9.79
CA LEU A 30 3.07 -1.03 -10.47
C LEU A 30 1.93 -1.91 -10.99
N ALA A 31 0.88 -2.10 -10.20
CA ALA A 31 -0.23 -2.95 -10.60
C ALA A 31 -1.00 -2.35 -11.79
N ARG A 32 -1.14 -1.01 -11.85
CA ARG A 32 -1.76 -0.32 -13.00
C ARG A 32 -0.99 -0.48 -14.30
N THR A 33 0.31 -0.76 -14.26
CA THR A 33 1.11 -1.08 -15.45
C THR A 33 1.04 -2.58 -15.82
N GLY A 34 0.16 -3.36 -15.19
CA GLY A 34 -0.02 -4.78 -15.48
C GLY A 34 1.00 -5.71 -14.80
N VAL A 35 1.76 -5.24 -13.81
CA VAL A 35 2.70 -6.11 -13.08
C VAL A 35 1.91 -7.12 -12.24
N PRO A 36 2.17 -8.44 -12.36
CA PRO A 36 1.50 -9.46 -11.58
C PRO A 36 1.56 -9.18 -10.08
N PHE A 37 0.48 -9.42 -9.33
CA PHE A 37 0.37 -9.00 -7.93
C PHE A 37 1.47 -9.53 -7.01
N ALA A 38 1.93 -10.76 -7.23
CA ALA A 38 3.09 -11.31 -6.51
C ALA A 38 4.37 -10.50 -6.75
N GLN A 39 4.64 -10.11 -8.00
CA GLN A 39 5.80 -9.25 -8.31
C GLN A 39 5.60 -7.82 -7.81
N THR A 40 4.38 -7.28 -7.91
CA THR A 40 4.02 -5.97 -7.37
C THR A 40 4.29 -5.91 -5.87
N ALA A 41 3.92 -6.94 -5.11
CA ALA A 41 4.16 -7.02 -3.68
C ALA A 41 5.65 -6.89 -3.36
N LEU A 42 6.49 -7.72 -3.97
CA LEU A 42 7.94 -7.72 -3.73
C LEU A 42 8.58 -6.38 -4.14
N ARG A 43 8.23 -5.86 -5.33
CA ARG A 43 8.78 -4.59 -5.85
C ARG A 43 8.33 -3.37 -5.04
N ALA A 44 7.17 -3.43 -4.39
CA ALA A 44 6.68 -2.38 -3.51
C ALA A 44 7.21 -2.53 -2.07
N GLY A 45 7.84 -3.64 -1.70
CA GLY A 45 8.40 -3.87 -0.36
C GLY A 45 7.45 -4.56 0.61
N PHE A 46 6.48 -5.31 0.10
CA PHE A 46 5.72 -6.30 0.86
C PHE A 46 6.47 -7.63 0.86
N ALA A 47 6.24 -8.44 1.90
CA ALA A 47 6.87 -9.75 2.04
C ALA A 47 6.34 -10.75 0.99
N ASP A 48 5.05 -10.66 0.69
CA ASP A 48 4.34 -11.52 -0.26
C ASP A 48 3.02 -10.84 -0.70
N GLN A 49 2.31 -11.48 -1.63
CA GLN A 49 1.02 -10.99 -2.12
C GLN A 49 -0.06 -10.94 -1.03
N ALA A 50 -0.03 -11.83 -0.03
CA ALA A 50 -1.02 -11.86 1.05
C ALA A 50 -0.83 -10.68 2.03
N HIS A 51 0.42 -10.25 2.27
CA HIS A 51 0.74 -9.03 3.00
C HIS A 51 0.24 -7.80 2.24
N LEU A 52 0.47 -7.72 0.92
CA LEU A 52 -0.12 -6.65 0.09
C LEU A 52 -1.65 -6.64 0.20
N ALA A 53 -2.31 -7.80 0.05
CA ALA A 53 -3.77 -7.89 0.10
C ALA A 53 -4.36 -7.48 1.45
N ARG A 54 -3.69 -7.81 2.56
CA ARG A 54 -4.10 -7.38 3.91
C ARG A 54 -3.98 -5.87 4.07
N ASP A 55 -2.86 -5.28 3.69
CA ASP A 55 -2.67 -3.83 3.78
C ASP A 55 -3.65 -3.05 2.88
N VAL A 56 -3.94 -3.57 1.68
CA VAL A 56 -4.94 -2.98 0.78
C VAL A 56 -6.33 -3.00 1.43
N ARG A 57 -6.75 -4.14 2.00
CA ARG A 57 -8.04 -4.23 2.70
C ARG A 57 -8.11 -3.32 3.92
N GLU A 58 -7.07 -3.28 4.73
CA GLU A 58 -7.03 -2.44 5.93
C GLU A 58 -7.06 -0.94 5.62
N LEU A 59 -6.42 -0.52 4.53
CA LEU A 59 -6.31 0.91 4.18
C LEU A 59 -7.41 1.41 3.24
N ALA A 60 -7.88 0.57 2.32
CA ALA A 60 -8.85 0.96 1.29
C ALA A 60 -10.23 0.33 1.46
N GLY A 61 -10.39 -0.63 2.38
CA GLY A 61 -11.67 -1.29 2.64
C GLY A 61 -12.12 -2.29 1.56
N MET A 62 -11.36 -2.46 0.48
CA MET A 62 -11.69 -3.33 -0.66
C MET A 62 -10.44 -4.05 -1.18
N PRO A 63 -10.58 -5.14 -1.96
CA PRO A 63 -9.45 -5.83 -2.58
C PRO A 63 -8.72 -5.00 -3.62
N LEU A 64 -7.45 -5.37 -3.90
CA LEU A 64 -6.62 -4.69 -4.91
C LEU A 64 -7.23 -4.75 -6.32
N SER A 65 -7.81 -5.89 -6.71
CA SER A 65 -8.45 -6.06 -8.02
C SER A 65 -9.63 -5.11 -8.23
N GLU A 66 -10.45 -4.91 -7.20
CA GLU A 66 -11.58 -3.98 -7.21
C GLU A 66 -11.07 -2.53 -7.35
N LEU A 67 -10.02 -2.18 -6.60
CA LEU A 67 -9.41 -0.84 -6.64
C LEU A 67 -8.75 -0.51 -7.99
N LEU A 68 -8.41 -1.53 -8.78
CA LEU A 68 -7.86 -1.40 -10.13
C LEU A 68 -8.94 -1.42 -11.23
N GLY A 69 -10.22 -1.50 -10.86
CA GLY A 69 -11.33 -1.49 -11.81
C GLY A 69 -11.75 -2.87 -12.31
N GLY A 70 -11.49 -3.93 -11.55
CA GLY A 70 -12.02 -5.27 -11.82
C GLY A 70 -11.60 -5.82 -13.17
N ARG A 71 -10.30 -6.10 -13.34
CA ARG A 71 -9.82 -6.91 -14.47
C ARG A 71 -8.97 -8.05 -13.94
N GLU A 72 -9.54 -9.26 -14.01
CA GLU A 72 -8.81 -10.52 -13.94
C GLU A 72 -7.96 -10.72 -15.21
#